data_AF-A0A394T6P4-F1
#
_entry.id   AF-A0A394T6P4-F1
#
_cell.length_a   1.000
_cell.length_b   1.000
_cell.length_c   1.000
_cell.angle_alpha   90.00
_cell.angle_beta   90.00
_cell.angle_gamma   90.00
#
_symmetry.space_group_name_H-M   'P 1'
#
loop_
_entity.id
_entity.type
_entity.pdbx_description
1 polymer ?
#
loop_
_entity_poly.entity_id
_entity_poly.type
_entity_poly.pdbx_seq_one_letter_code
_entity_poly.pdbx_strand_id
1 'polypeptide(L)'
;MKTDVSKLKLTASALASVSDDSLQVHIDDSYLEVQEKGFPEKFEERANRYLAAHLATLANKNVKSEAVGSLKREYYEVKGDSGLLSTEYGQEYARLLKEANGGSGISMVVV
;
A
#
# COMPACT_ATOMS: atom_id res chain seq x y z
N MET A 1 15.52 -7.05 -2.05
CA MET A 1 15.16 -8.03 -0.98
C MET A 1 13.64 -8.08 -0.78
N LYS A 2 13.04 -9.27 -0.62
CA LYS A 2 11.59 -9.46 -0.43
C LYS A 2 11.18 -9.36 1.04
N THR A 3 10.01 -8.77 1.32
CA THR A 3 9.45 -8.71 2.68
C THR A 3 8.82 -10.04 3.09
N ASP A 4 8.39 -10.17 4.34
CA ASP A 4 7.73 -11.36 4.89
C ASP A 4 6.44 -11.00 5.65
N VAL A 5 5.60 -12.01 5.89
CA VAL A 5 4.29 -11.83 6.53
C VAL A 5 4.42 -11.21 7.94
N SER A 6 5.45 -11.59 8.69
CA SER A 6 5.67 -11.06 10.04
C SER A 6 5.96 -9.55 10.02
N LYS A 7 6.87 -9.10 9.16
CA LYS A 7 7.17 -7.66 8.97
C LYS A 7 5.97 -6.89 8.45
N LEU A 8 5.18 -7.50 7.57
CA LEU A 8 3.96 -6.90 7.04
C LEU A 8 2.94 -6.65 8.17
N LYS A 9 2.67 -7.66 9.01
CA LYS A 9 1.75 -7.53 10.16
C LYS A 9 2.24 -6.52 11.21
N LEU A 10 3.56 -6.41 11.40
CA LEU A 10 4.15 -5.38 12.26
C LEU A 10 3.98 -3.97 11.69
N THR A 11 4.01 -3.82 10.36
CA THR A 11 3.82 -2.53 9.68
C THR A 11 2.34 -2.11 9.68
N ALA A 12 1.44 -3.07 9.46
CA ALA A 12 0.01 -2.83 9.37
C ALA A 12 -0.74 -3.75 10.36
N SER A 13 -0.86 -3.28 11.61
CA SER A 13 -1.48 -4.05 12.70
C SER A 13 -2.94 -4.43 12.42
N ALA A 14 -3.65 -3.66 11.60
CA ALA A 14 -5.00 -3.96 11.15
C ALA A 14 -5.11 -5.27 10.31
N LEU A 15 -3.97 -5.79 9.83
CA LEU A 15 -3.86 -7.03 9.07
C LEU A 15 -3.49 -8.23 9.94
N ALA A 16 -3.32 -8.06 11.26
CA ALA A 16 -2.89 -9.14 12.15
C ALA A 16 -3.81 -10.37 12.10
N SER A 17 -5.12 -10.16 11.89
CA SER A 17 -6.14 -11.21 11.78
C SER A 17 -6.34 -11.74 10.36
N VAL A 18 -5.65 -11.22 9.35
CA VAL A 18 -5.70 -11.72 7.98
C VAL A 18 -4.81 -12.96 7.87
N SER A 19 -5.25 -13.95 7.07
CA SER A 19 -4.52 -15.20 6.89
C SER A 19 -3.16 -14.96 6.24
N ASP A 20 -2.17 -15.74 6.66
CA ASP A 20 -0.80 -15.62 6.14
C ASP A 20 -0.74 -15.90 4.64
N ASP A 21 -1.52 -16.88 4.15
CA ASP A 21 -1.63 -17.18 2.72
C ASP A 21 -2.15 -15.99 1.90
N SER A 22 -3.18 -15.29 2.39
CA SER A 22 -3.71 -14.10 1.71
C SER A 22 -2.70 -12.96 1.70
N LEU A 23 -1.96 -12.78 2.79
CA LEU A 23 -0.92 -11.76 2.88
C LEU A 23 0.28 -12.10 1.99
N GLN A 24 0.60 -13.38 1.84
CA GLN A 24 1.68 -13.83 0.97
C GLN A 24 1.42 -13.47 -0.49
N VAL A 25 0.18 -13.62 -0.97
CA VAL A 25 -0.22 -13.18 -2.33
C VAL A 25 0.06 -11.70 -2.53
N HIS A 26 -0.35 -10.85 -1.58
CA HIS A 26 -0.10 -9.41 -1.66
C HIS A 26 1.39 -9.05 -1.63
N ILE A 27 2.21 -9.78 -0.87
CA ILE A 27 3.67 -9.62 -0.83
C ILE A 27 4.31 -10.01 -2.16
N ASP A 28 3.79 -11.06 -2.80
CA ASP A 28 4.32 -11.58 -4.06
C ASP A 28 4.05 -10.59 -5.19
N ASP A 29 2.81 -10.10 -5.29
CA ASP A 29 2.41 -9.11 -6.28
C ASP A 29 3.19 -7.80 -6.10
N SER A 30 3.28 -7.29 -4.87
CA SER A 30 4.02 -6.06 -4.59
C SER A 30 5.52 -6.19 -4.84
N TYR A 31 6.09 -7.38 -4.62
CA TYR A 31 7.50 -7.63 -4.93
C TYR A 31 7.75 -7.52 -6.43
N LEU A 32 6.90 -8.13 -7.26
CA LEU A 32 7.01 -8.03 -8.71
C LEU A 32 6.94 -6.58 -9.18
N GLU A 33 5.97 -5.80 -8.69
CA GLU A 33 5.85 -4.39 -9.07
C GLU A 33 7.10 -3.58 -8.65
N VAL A 34 7.61 -3.78 -7.44
CA VAL A 34 8.81 -3.07 -6.96
C VAL A 34 10.05 -3.41 -7.79
N GLN A 35 10.18 -4.66 -8.23
CA GLN A 35 11.27 -5.07 -9.11
C GLN A 35 11.15 -4.43 -10.49
N GLU A 36 9.94 -4.40 -11.07
CA GLU A 36 9.68 -3.73 -12.35
C GLU A 36 9.96 -2.22 -12.31
N LYS A 37 9.72 -1.57 -11.16
CA LYS A 37 10.00 -0.14 -10.97
C LYS A 37 11.48 0.18 -10.80
N GLY A 38 12.35 -0.83 -10.60
CA GLY A 38 13.80 -0.63 -10.48
C GLY A 38 14.21 0.18 -9.25
N PHE A 39 13.57 -0.06 -8.10
CA PHE A 39 13.95 0.61 -6.86
C PHE A 39 15.43 0.33 -6.49
N PRO A 40 16.17 1.31 -5.96
CA PRO A 40 17.47 1.05 -5.35
C PRO A 40 17.35 0.01 -4.22
N GLU A 41 18.34 -0.87 -4.08
CA GLU A 41 18.33 -1.99 -3.11
C GLU A 41 17.97 -1.55 -1.67
N LYS A 42 18.46 -0.37 -1.26
CA LYS A 42 18.16 0.24 0.06
C LYS A 42 16.67 0.54 0.29
N PHE A 43 15.88 0.65 -0.76
CA PHE A 43 14.45 0.97 -0.70
C PHE A 43 13.55 -0.21 -1.09
N GLU A 44 14.06 -1.22 -1.80
CA GLU A 44 13.25 -2.32 -2.31
C GLU A 44 12.41 -3.03 -1.24
N GLU A 45 13.01 -3.43 -0.11
CA GLU A 45 12.26 -4.17 0.91
C GLU A 45 11.17 -3.29 1.55
N ARG A 46 11.49 -2.01 1.81
CA ARG A 46 10.52 -1.07 2.36
C ARG A 46 9.40 -0.76 1.37
N ALA A 47 9.73 -0.55 0.10
CA ALA A 47 8.77 -0.30 -0.97
C ALA A 47 7.83 -1.50 -1.11
N ASN A 48 8.38 -2.72 -1.10
CA ASN A 48 7.60 -3.95 -1.14
C ASN A 48 6.65 -4.03 0.06
N ARG A 49 7.17 -3.79 1.28
CA ARG A 49 6.37 -3.86 2.51
C ARG A 49 5.22 -2.86 2.53
N TYR A 50 5.46 -1.61 2.14
CA TYR A 50 4.42 -0.58 2.12
C TYR A 50 3.39 -0.83 1.01
N LEU A 51 3.82 -1.30 -0.16
CA LEU A 51 2.90 -1.64 -1.23
C LEU A 51 2.04 -2.87 -0.85
N ALA A 52 2.64 -3.91 -0.29
CA ALA A 52 1.89 -5.07 0.24
C ALA A 52 0.85 -4.64 1.29
N ALA A 53 1.24 -3.77 2.21
CA ALA A 53 0.36 -3.26 3.27
C ALA A 53 -0.79 -2.43 2.69
N HIS A 54 -0.53 -1.63 1.67
CA HIS A 54 -1.54 -0.87 0.93
C HIS A 54 -2.58 -1.81 0.30
N LEU A 55 -2.12 -2.78 -0.50
CA LEU A 55 -2.98 -3.73 -1.22
C LEU A 55 -3.83 -4.56 -0.26
N ALA A 56 -3.21 -5.14 0.76
CA ALA A 56 -3.90 -5.94 1.77
C ALA A 56 -4.91 -5.11 2.58
N THR A 57 -4.60 -3.85 2.86
CA THR A 57 -5.54 -2.94 3.57
C THR A 57 -6.76 -2.63 2.72
N LEU A 58 -6.59 -2.37 1.42
CA LEU A 58 -7.72 -2.17 0.51
C LEU A 58 -8.58 -3.43 0.39
N ALA A 59 -7.96 -4.60 0.22
CA ALA A 59 -8.67 -5.88 0.16
C ALA A 59 -9.49 -6.14 1.43
N ASN A 60 -8.90 -5.98 2.62
CA ASN A 60 -9.59 -6.16 3.89
C ASN A 60 -10.75 -5.17 4.10
N LYS A 61 -10.60 -3.91 3.66
CA LYS A 61 -11.68 -2.91 3.69
C LYS A 61 -12.84 -3.31 2.78
N ASN A 62 -12.55 -3.79 1.58
CA ASN A 62 -13.58 -4.22 0.61
C ASN A 62 -14.37 -5.42 1.14
N VAL A 63 -13.70 -6.44 1.69
CA VAL A 63 -14.36 -7.61 2.30
C VAL A 63 -15.29 -7.19 3.44
N LYS A 64 -14.84 -6.29 4.33
CA LYS A 64 -15.69 -5.75 5.40
C LYS A 64 -16.89 -4.99 4.86
N SER A 65 -16.70 -4.21 3.79
CA SER A 65 -17.81 -3.49 3.15
C SER A 65 -18.80 -4.43 2.47
N GLU A 66 -18.35 -5.52 1.84
CA GLU A 66 -19.20 -6.54 1.23
C GLU A 66 -20.04 -7.27 2.27
N ALA A 67 -19.45 -7.64 3.41
CA ALA A 67 -20.18 -8.25 4.53
C ALA A 67 -21.27 -7.35 5.12
N VAL A 68 -21.11 -6.02 5.02
CA VAL A 68 -22.11 -5.01 5.44
C VAL A 68 -23.09 -4.66 4.30
N GLY A 69 -22.78 -5.10 3.08
CA GLY A 69 -23.37 -4.65 1.81
C GLY A 69 -24.83 -5.03 1.57
N SER A 70 -25.48 -5.77 2.47
CA SER A 70 -26.93 -6.00 2.39
C SER A 70 -27.76 -4.91 3.06
N LEU A 71 -27.16 -3.96 3.81
CA LEU A 71 -27.94 -3.10 4.73
C LEU A 71 -27.79 -1.59 4.62
N LYS A 72 -26.87 -1.03 3.83
CA LYS A 72 -26.85 0.42 3.53
C LYS A 72 -25.75 0.75 2.53
N ARG A 73 -26.11 0.91 1.26
CA ARG A 73 -25.26 1.50 0.22
C ARG A 73 -25.84 2.82 -0.27
N GLU A 74 -26.49 3.54 0.64
CA GLU A 74 -26.66 4.97 0.54
C GLU A 74 -25.85 5.54 1.69
N TYR A 75 -24.79 6.27 1.38
CA TYR A 75 -24.25 7.41 2.12
C TYR A 75 -22.78 7.64 1.73
N TYR A 76 -22.62 8.66 0.89
CA TYR A 76 -21.42 9.46 0.65
C TYR A 76 -20.33 8.86 -0.26
N GLU A 77 -20.34 9.30 -1.52
CA GLU A 77 -19.10 9.67 -2.22
C GLU A 77 -18.39 10.77 -1.40
N VAL A 78 -17.69 10.37 -0.34
CA VAL A 78 -16.65 11.23 0.22
C VAL A 78 -15.55 11.20 -0.82
N LYS A 79 -15.16 12.38 -1.34
CA LYS A 79 -13.91 12.58 -2.09
C LYS A 79 -12.72 12.22 -1.19
N GLY A 80 -12.53 10.93 -0.97
CA GLY A 80 -11.36 10.36 -0.33
C GLY A 80 -10.25 10.24 -1.36
N ASP A 81 -9.02 10.39 -0.91
CA ASP A 81 -7.83 10.18 -1.71
C ASP A 81 -7.90 8.83 -2.46
N SER A 82 -7.64 8.85 -3.77
CA SER A 82 -7.70 7.68 -4.64
C SER A 82 -6.30 7.11 -4.93
N GLY A 83 -6.26 5.84 -5.32
CA GLY A 83 -5.00 5.14 -5.62
C GLY A 83 -4.08 5.05 -4.41
N LEU A 84 -2.79 5.33 -4.59
CA LEU A 84 -1.77 5.23 -3.53
C LEU A 84 -2.06 6.13 -2.32
N LEU A 85 -2.79 7.23 -2.49
CA LEU A 85 -3.06 8.16 -1.40
C LEU A 85 -4.17 7.67 -0.45
N SER A 86 -4.90 6.61 -0.82
CA SER A 86 -6.04 6.08 -0.05
C SER A 86 -5.69 5.38 1.27
N THR A 87 -4.39 5.16 1.54
CA THR A 87 -3.89 4.58 2.79
C THR A 87 -2.55 5.22 3.16
N GLU A 88 -2.23 5.27 4.45
CA GLU A 88 -0.90 5.70 4.94
C GLU A 88 0.26 4.90 4.31
N TYR A 89 0.07 3.61 4.04
CA TYR A 89 1.11 2.76 3.44
C TYR A 89 1.36 3.11 1.97
N GLY A 90 0.31 3.36 1.20
CA GLY A 90 0.44 3.81 -0.18
C GLY A 90 1.07 5.20 -0.29
N GLN A 91 0.81 6.10 0.68
CA GLN A 91 1.49 7.39 0.77
C GLN A 91 3.00 7.22 1.03
N GLU A 92 3.40 6.31 1.91
CA GLU A 92 4.81 5.98 2.14
C GLU A 92 5.47 5.33 0.91
N TYR A 93 4.76 4.46 0.19
CA TYR A 93 5.25 3.92 -1.08
C TYR A 93 5.45 5.03 -2.12
N ALA A 94 4.52 5.98 -2.24
CA ALA A 94 4.65 7.13 -3.13
C ALA A 94 5.85 8.03 -2.74
N ARG A 95 6.10 8.23 -1.44
CA ARG A 95 7.29 8.94 -0.94
C ARG A 95 8.58 8.23 -1.35
N LEU A 96 8.64 6.91 -1.18
CA LEU A 96 9.80 6.10 -1.59
C LEU A 96 10.01 6.14 -3.10
N LEU A 97 8.94 6.08 -3.90
CA LEU A 97 9.02 6.18 -5.36
C LEU A 97 9.61 7.53 -5.79
N LYS A 98 9.21 8.62 -5.12
CA LYS A 98 9.77 9.95 -5.36
C LYS A 98 11.26 9.99 -4.99
N GLU A 99 11.65 9.44 -3.85
CA GLU A 99 13.05 9.39 -3.40
C GLU A 99 13.94 8.51 -4.29
N ALA A 100 13.41 7.37 -4.75
CA ALA A 100 14.10 6.46 -5.67
C ALA A 100 14.38 7.12 -7.03
N ASN A 101 13.45 7.94 -7.52
CA ASN A 101 13.58 8.69 -8.77
C ASN A 101 14.37 10.01 -8.64
N GLY A 102 15.23 10.13 -7.61
CA GLY A 102 16.09 11.29 -7.44
C GLY A 102 15.42 12.50 -6.79
N GLY A 103 14.27 12.32 -6.14
CA GLY A 103 13.65 13.27 -5.22
C GLY A 103 13.56 14.68 -5.81
N SER A 104 12.50 14.96 -6.58
CA SER A 104 12.32 16.25 -7.27
C SER A 104 12.95 17.42 -6.51
N GLY A 105 14.00 17.98 -7.12
CA GLY A 105 14.40 19.35 -6.89
C GLY A 105 13.14 20.22 -6.84
N ILE A 106 13.14 21.12 -5.88
CA ILE A 106 12.07 22.02 -5.54
C ILE A 106 11.78 22.90 -6.76
N SER A 107 10.79 22.57 -7.60
CA SER A 107 10.18 23.56 -8.49
C SER A 107 8.96 24.11 -7.79
N MET A 108 9.22 25.01 -6.84
CA MET A 108 8.22 25.98 -6.40
C MET A 108 8.13 27.04 -7.50
N VAL A 109 7.19 26.89 -8.43
CA VAL A 109 6.68 28.06 -9.16
C VAL A 109 5.56 28.63 -8.30
N VAL A 110 5.88 29.69 -7.56
CA VAL A 110 4.86 30.60 -7.04
C VAL A 110 4.71 31.68 -8.11
N VAL A 111 3.52 31.74 -8.73
CA VAL A 111 3.09 32.83 -9.62
C VAL A 111 2.67 34.03 -8.78
#